data_AF-A0A955R8Z4-F1
#
_entry.id   AF-A0A955R8Z4-F1
#
_cell.length_a   1.000
_cell.length_b   1.000
_cell.length_c   1.000
_cell.angle_alpha   90.00
_cell.angle_beta   90.00
_cell.angle_gamma   90.00
#
_symmetry.space_group_name_H-M   'P 1'
#
loop_
_entity.id
_entity.type
_entity.pdbx_description
1 polymer ?
#
loop_
_entity_poly.entity_id
_entity_poly.type
_entity_poly.pdbx_seq_one_letter_code
_entity_poly.pdbx_strand_id
1 'polypeptide(L)'
;MTCGNCGSALSQRESGGKPHPWCPSCRTFWNSEKQLTRVHAHRREPPPGSVVSLVYEPNRTSHDDLVVRVGTWAARSDTYYYTLDPRAGKDGDPVGAIRALLKGWRAAVEACADGEVAWLPHDFSDQYTSWLRCPRDGDAFQIVDGTTGLEGYTFYPSDFGEAAGRLTDFTPCLYFGEPLRVARRQLLDDIGASLVHLASARS
;
A
#
# COMPACT_ATOMS: atom_id res chain seq x y z
N MET A 1 10.56 -3.15 -21.59
CA MET A 1 10.37 -3.69 -20.23
C MET A 1 9.24 -2.93 -19.55
N THR A 2 8.40 -3.59 -18.77
CA THR A 2 7.27 -2.97 -18.06
C THR A 2 7.58 -2.77 -16.57
N CYS A 3 6.85 -1.90 -15.91
CA CYS A 3 6.98 -1.62 -14.49
C CYS A 3 6.47 -2.79 -13.65
N GLY A 4 7.24 -3.21 -12.64
CA GLY A 4 6.84 -4.28 -11.71
C GLY A 4 5.68 -3.91 -10.77
N ASN A 5 5.35 -2.62 -10.61
CA ASN A 5 4.25 -2.20 -9.72
C ASN A 5 2.93 -2.04 -10.47
N CYS A 6 2.94 -1.38 -11.64
CA CYS A 6 1.70 -1.04 -12.37
C CYS A 6 1.61 -1.62 -13.79
N GLY A 7 2.61 -2.37 -14.25
CA GLY A 7 2.62 -2.97 -15.60
C GLY A 7 2.82 -2.00 -16.76
N SER A 8 2.88 -0.69 -16.51
CA SER A 8 3.09 0.33 -17.55
C SER A 8 4.48 0.25 -18.20
N ALA A 9 4.61 0.76 -19.42
CA ALA A 9 5.91 0.85 -20.10
C ALA A 9 6.89 1.72 -19.30
N LEU A 10 8.17 1.30 -19.25
CA LEU A 10 9.24 2.06 -18.63
C LEU A 10 9.92 2.99 -19.63
N SER A 11 10.40 4.13 -19.14
CA SER A 11 11.40 4.96 -19.81
C SER A 11 12.70 4.97 -19.00
N GLN A 12 13.71 5.70 -19.49
CA GLN A 12 14.96 5.93 -18.76
C GLN A 12 14.93 7.34 -18.18
N ARG A 13 15.37 7.50 -16.93
CA ARG A 13 15.52 8.81 -16.28
C ARG A 13 16.80 8.83 -15.45
N GLU A 14 17.53 9.93 -15.51
CA GLU A 14 18.74 10.08 -14.70
C GLU A 14 18.40 10.37 -13.23
N SER A 15 19.12 9.68 -12.34
CA SER A 15 19.14 9.95 -10.90
C SER A 15 20.56 9.73 -10.40
N GLY A 16 21.12 10.68 -9.64
CA GLY A 16 22.51 10.59 -9.18
C GLY A 16 23.55 10.44 -10.30
N GLY A 17 23.28 11.00 -11.49
CA GLY A 17 24.18 10.92 -12.65
C GLY A 17 24.23 9.57 -13.36
N LYS A 18 23.27 8.67 -13.10
CA LYS A 18 23.15 7.38 -13.79
C LYS A 18 21.74 7.19 -14.36
N PRO A 19 21.59 6.54 -15.53
CA PRO A 19 20.28 6.21 -16.07
C PRO A 19 19.66 5.06 -15.26
N HIS A 20 18.40 5.24 -14.86
CA HIS A 20 17.61 4.23 -14.19
C HIS A 20 16.30 3.98 -14.96
N PRO A 21 15.82 2.73 -15.05
CA PRO A 21 14.47 2.48 -15.51
C PRO A 21 13.48 3.20 -14.59
N TRP A 22 12.61 4.00 -15.18
CA TRP A 22 11.63 4.83 -14.49
C TRP A 22 10.24 4.62 -15.08
N CYS A 23 9.24 4.48 -14.23
CA CYS A 23 7.86 4.32 -14.67
C CYS A 23 7.15 5.67 -14.70
N PRO A 24 6.73 6.20 -15.86
CA PRO A 24 5.97 7.46 -15.89
C PRO A 24 4.59 7.38 -15.22
N SER A 25 3.98 6.19 -15.14
CA SER A 25 2.64 6.01 -14.56
C SER A 25 2.65 6.06 -13.04
N CYS A 26 3.43 5.18 -12.39
CA CYS A 26 3.50 5.14 -10.92
C CYS A 26 4.70 5.91 -10.34
N ARG A 27 5.52 6.51 -11.21
CA ARG A 27 6.67 7.37 -10.88
C ARG A 27 7.76 6.70 -10.04
N THR A 28 7.78 5.36 -10.04
CA THR A 28 8.79 4.53 -9.37
C THR A 28 10.07 4.43 -10.19
N PHE A 29 11.22 4.59 -9.52
CA PHE A 29 12.54 4.22 -10.04
C PHE A 29 12.85 2.76 -9.75
N TRP A 30 13.51 2.10 -10.69
CA TRP A 30 14.05 0.76 -10.51
C TRP A 30 15.57 0.81 -10.52
N ASN A 31 16.20 0.06 -9.61
CA ASN A 31 17.66 0.08 -9.46
C ASN A 31 18.35 -0.64 -10.62
N SER A 32 17.71 -1.64 -11.21
CA SER A 32 18.25 -2.41 -12.34
C SER A 32 17.19 -3.24 -13.06
N GLU A 33 17.50 -3.67 -14.29
CA GLU A 33 16.70 -4.67 -15.02
C GLU A 33 16.64 -6.03 -14.30
N LYS A 34 17.69 -6.38 -13.55
CA LYS A 34 17.72 -7.59 -12.72
C LYS A 34 16.67 -7.53 -11.61
N GLN A 35 16.50 -6.37 -10.97
CA GLN A 35 15.45 -6.17 -9.98
C GLN A 35 14.07 -6.30 -10.63
N LEU A 36 13.86 -5.67 -11.79
CA LEU A 36 12.61 -5.77 -12.54
C LEU A 36 12.26 -7.20 -12.91
N THR A 37 13.24 -7.96 -13.41
CA THR A 37 13.06 -9.38 -13.75
C THR A 37 12.61 -10.19 -12.53
N ARG A 38 13.20 -9.93 -11.36
CA ARG A 38 12.81 -10.59 -10.11
C ARG A 38 11.39 -10.23 -9.71
N VAL A 39 11.04 -8.95 -9.72
CA VAL A 39 9.68 -8.52 -9.35
C VAL A 39 8.64 -9.10 -10.31
N HIS A 40 8.91 -9.11 -11.62
CA HIS A 40 7.98 -9.74 -12.58
C HIS A 40 7.77 -11.23 -12.36
N ALA A 41 8.74 -11.95 -11.80
CA ALA A 41 8.59 -13.38 -11.50
C ALA A 41 7.60 -13.67 -10.35
N HIS A 42 7.31 -12.67 -9.51
CA HIS A 42 6.45 -12.81 -8.33
C HIS A 42 5.24 -11.86 -8.34
N ARG A 43 5.18 -10.98 -9.34
CA ARG A 43 4.11 -10.00 -9.52
C ARG A 43 2.76 -10.70 -9.57
N ARG A 44 1.80 -10.13 -8.86
CA ARG A 44 0.39 -10.55 -8.92
C ARG A 44 -0.45 -9.41 -9.46
N GLU A 45 -1.47 -9.76 -10.23
CA GLU A 45 -2.43 -8.77 -10.71
C GLU A 45 -3.34 -8.34 -9.56
N PRO A 46 -3.71 -7.05 -9.46
CA PRO A 46 -4.66 -6.58 -8.48
C PRO A 46 -6.05 -7.21 -8.72
N PRO A 47 -6.95 -7.18 -7.73
CA PRO A 47 -8.32 -7.61 -7.92
C PRO A 47 -8.97 -6.89 -9.13
N PRO A 48 -9.64 -7.62 -10.04
CA PRO A 48 -10.23 -7.01 -11.23
C PRO A 48 -11.23 -5.91 -10.89
N GLY A 49 -11.11 -4.76 -11.55
CA GLY A 49 -12.01 -3.62 -11.37
C GLY A 49 -11.68 -2.73 -10.17
N SER A 50 -10.74 -3.12 -9.31
CA SER A 50 -10.37 -2.30 -8.16
C SER A 50 -9.52 -1.10 -8.53
N VAL A 51 -9.84 0.05 -7.93
CA VAL A 51 -9.07 1.28 -8.06
C VAL A 51 -8.15 1.47 -6.84
N VAL A 52 -8.52 0.91 -5.70
CA VAL A 52 -7.65 0.75 -4.54
C VAL A 52 -7.41 -0.74 -4.30
N SER A 53 -6.16 -1.14 -4.10
CA SER A 53 -5.90 -2.55 -3.76
C SER A 53 -4.63 -2.71 -2.96
N LEU A 54 -4.60 -3.77 -2.17
CA LEU A 54 -3.42 -4.24 -1.46
C LEU A 54 -3.13 -5.68 -1.90
N VAL A 55 -1.95 -5.92 -2.48
CA VAL A 55 -1.58 -7.21 -3.08
C VAL A 55 -0.31 -7.72 -2.42
N TYR A 56 -0.42 -8.88 -1.76
CA TYR A 56 0.71 -9.57 -1.17
C TYR A 56 1.41 -10.44 -2.20
N GLU A 57 2.72 -10.29 -2.35
CA GLU A 57 3.53 -10.97 -3.34
C GLU A 57 4.68 -11.75 -2.67
N PRO A 58 4.51 -13.07 -2.47
CA PRO A 58 5.57 -13.89 -1.91
C PRO A 58 6.74 -13.99 -2.90
N ASN A 59 7.84 -13.33 -2.58
CA ASN A 59 8.94 -13.10 -3.51
C ASN A 59 10.16 -14.02 -3.27
N ARG A 60 10.04 -14.94 -2.30
CA ARG A 60 11.07 -15.93 -1.91
C ARG A 60 12.40 -15.30 -1.49
N THR A 61 12.35 -14.09 -0.94
CA THR A 61 13.50 -13.45 -0.30
C THR A 61 13.35 -13.48 1.22
N SER A 62 14.15 -12.69 1.96
CA SER A 62 14.06 -12.59 3.42
C SER A 62 12.74 -12.00 3.91
N HIS A 63 12.08 -11.20 3.08
CA HIS A 63 10.77 -10.63 3.31
C HIS A 63 10.00 -10.64 2.00
N ASP A 64 8.70 -10.88 2.08
CA ASP A 64 7.83 -10.75 0.91
C ASP A 64 7.53 -9.28 0.63
N ASP A 65 6.82 -9.03 -0.47
CA ASP A 65 6.44 -7.68 -0.84
C ASP A 65 4.93 -7.46 -0.66
N LEU A 66 4.58 -6.21 -0.41
CA LEU A 66 3.22 -5.71 -0.43
C LEU A 66 3.13 -4.59 -1.45
N VAL A 67 2.15 -4.67 -2.33
CA VAL A 67 1.89 -3.63 -3.33
C VAL A 67 0.58 -2.94 -3.02
N VAL A 68 0.66 -1.67 -2.65
CA VAL A 68 -0.50 -0.79 -2.61
C VAL A 68 -0.71 -0.16 -3.98
N ARG A 69 -1.96 -0.06 -4.41
CA ARG A 69 -2.35 0.64 -5.64
C ARG A 69 -3.48 1.62 -5.33
N VAL A 70 -3.39 2.82 -5.90
CA VAL A 70 -4.42 3.86 -5.87
C VAL A 70 -4.51 4.48 -7.26
N GLY A 71 -5.56 4.14 -8.00
CA GLY A 71 -5.76 4.57 -9.39
C GLY A 71 -4.63 4.04 -10.30
N THR A 72 -3.83 4.95 -10.83
CA THR A 72 -2.66 4.66 -11.67
C THR A 72 -1.35 4.59 -10.89
N TRP A 73 -1.36 5.07 -9.64
CA TRP A 73 -0.22 5.01 -8.76
C TRP A 73 -0.14 3.66 -8.04
N ALA A 74 1.08 3.21 -7.79
CA ALA A 74 1.35 2.02 -7.00
C ALA A 74 2.72 2.12 -6.33
N ALA A 75 2.80 1.68 -5.09
CA ALA A 75 4.02 1.56 -4.32
C ALA A 75 4.21 0.14 -3.81
N ARG A 76 5.46 -0.21 -3.56
CA ARG A 76 5.88 -1.51 -3.05
C ARG A 76 6.65 -1.30 -1.77
N SER A 77 6.25 -2.00 -0.73
CA SER A 77 6.91 -2.07 0.57
C SER A 77 7.25 -3.52 0.91
N ASP A 78 8.19 -3.71 1.83
CA ASP A 78 8.45 -5.05 2.37
C ASP A 78 7.42 -5.43 3.44
N THR A 79 7.30 -6.73 3.69
CA THR A 79 6.42 -7.25 4.73
C THR A 79 7.15 -7.54 6.05
N TYR A 80 8.35 -7.01 6.30
CA TYR A 80 9.16 -7.39 7.46
C TYR A 80 8.40 -7.12 8.78
N TYR A 81 7.90 -5.89 8.97
CA TYR A 81 7.16 -5.52 10.18
C TYR A 81 5.79 -6.22 10.31
N TYR A 82 5.24 -6.73 9.22
CA TYR A 82 4.04 -7.56 9.25
C TYR A 82 4.31 -8.94 9.86
N THR A 83 5.52 -9.47 9.71
CA THR A 83 5.91 -10.75 10.35
C THR A 83 6.08 -10.63 11.86
N LEU A 84 6.29 -9.40 12.35
CA LEU A 84 6.53 -9.09 13.75
C LEU A 84 5.25 -8.75 14.52
N ASP A 85 4.07 -8.85 13.90
CA ASP A 85 2.80 -8.55 14.52
C ASP A 85 2.25 -9.76 15.31
N PRO A 86 2.38 -9.79 16.66
CA PRO A 86 1.94 -10.93 17.46
C PRO A 86 0.41 -10.97 17.61
N ARG A 87 -0.29 -9.88 17.26
CA ARG A 87 -1.75 -9.75 17.45
C ARG A 87 -2.52 -10.32 16.27
N ALA A 88 -1.85 -10.50 15.14
CA ALA A 88 -2.44 -10.98 13.92
C ALA A 88 -2.57 -12.52 13.81
N GLY A 89 -2.10 -13.25 14.81
CA GLY A 89 -2.25 -14.71 14.91
C GLY A 89 -0.93 -15.39 15.22
N LYS A 90 -0.37 -16.11 14.24
CA LYS A 90 0.86 -16.88 14.41
C LYS A 90 2.08 -15.99 14.14
N ASP A 91 3.09 -16.06 15.01
CA ASP A 91 4.38 -15.41 14.78
C ASP A 91 4.94 -15.74 13.40
N GLY A 92 5.38 -14.71 12.67
CA GLY A 92 5.89 -14.86 11.31
C GLY A 92 4.82 -15.09 10.23
N ASP A 93 3.55 -14.77 10.47
CA ASP A 93 2.46 -14.86 9.47
C ASP A 93 2.11 -13.48 8.90
N PRO A 94 2.84 -12.96 7.89
CA PRO A 94 2.55 -11.65 7.30
C PRO A 94 1.14 -11.64 6.67
N VAL A 95 0.67 -12.76 6.14
CA VAL A 95 -0.69 -12.88 5.57
C VAL A 95 -1.76 -12.69 6.65
N GLY A 96 -1.53 -13.18 7.86
CA GLY A 96 -2.36 -12.91 9.03
C GLY A 96 -2.43 -11.42 9.34
N ALA A 97 -1.27 -10.76 9.41
CA ALA A 97 -1.15 -9.34 9.70
C ALA A 97 -1.81 -8.46 8.63
N ILE A 98 -1.57 -8.73 7.35
CA ILE A 98 -2.18 -8.02 6.24
C ILE A 98 -3.71 -8.19 6.25
N ARG A 99 -4.21 -9.39 6.59
CA ARG A 99 -5.65 -9.62 6.74
C ARG A 99 -6.25 -8.77 7.87
N ALA A 100 -5.55 -8.68 9.01
CA ALA A 100 -5.99 -7.88 10.14
C ALA A 100 -5.94 -6.37 9.80
N LEU A 101 -4.88 -5.91 9.13
CA LEU A 101 -4.76 -4.56 8.59
C LEU A 101 -5.97 -4.20 7.70
N LEU A 102 -6.29 -5.04 6.71
CA LEU A 102 -7.41 -4.80 5.79
C LEU A 102 -8.78 -4.79 6.49
N LYS A 103 -8.95 -5.58 7.56
CA LYS A 103 -10.14 -5.49 8.42
C LYS A 103 -10.19 -4.16 9.18
N GLY A 104 -9.06 -3.71 9.70
CA GLY A 104 -8.93 -2.39 10.32
C GLY A 104 -9.23 -1.26 9.34
N TRP A 105 -8.71 -1.34 8.11
CA TRP A 105 -9.02 -0.40 7.03
C TRP A 105 -10.53 -0.34 6.77
N ARG A 106 -11.17 -1.50 6.63
CA ARG A 106 -12.62 -1.58 6.44
C ARG A 106 -13.37 -0.91 7.58
N ALA A 107 -13.03 -1.24 8.83
CA ALA A 107 -13.66 -0.65 10.01
C ALA A 107 -13.49 0.87 10.06
N ALA A 108 -12.30 1.39 9.72
CA ALA A 108 -12.04 2.83 9.66
C ALA A 108 -12.93 3.52 8.60
N VAL A 109 -13.07 2.95 7.40
CA VAL A 109 -13.93 3.49 6.32
C VAL A 109 -15.42 3.38 6.67
N GLU A 110 -15.83 2.31 7.38
CA GLU A 110 -17.20 2.13 7.85
C GLU A 110 -17.55 3.12 8.98
N ALA A 111 -16.63 3.40 9.90
CA ALA A 111 -16.85 4.30 11.03
C ALA A 111 -16.69 5.79 10.69
N CYS A 112 -15.90 6.13 9.66
CA CYS A 112 -15.58 7.52 9.31
C CYS A 112 -16.83 8.32 8.93
N ALA A 113 -17.16 9.35 9.72
CA ALA A 113 -18.27 10.25 9.46
C ALA A 113 -17.93 11.26 8.36
N ASP A 114 -18.94 11.94 7.83
CA ASP A 114 -18.73 13.00 6.84
C ASP A 114 -17.91 14.15 7.44
N GLY A 115 -16.93 14.66 6.68
CA GLY A 115 -15.95 15.64 7.16
C GLY A 115 -14.80 15.08 8.00
N GLU A 116 -14.81 13.79 8.33
CA GLU A 116 -13.69 13.12 9.02
C GLU A 116 -12.67 12.54 8.04
N VAL A 117 -11.58 11.98 8.57
CA VAL A 117 -10.51 11.33 7.80
C VAL A 117 -10.36 9.89 8.25
N ALA A 118 -10.46 8.95 7.32
CA ALA A 118 -9.97 7.59 7.51
C ALA A 118 -8.48 7.53 7.16
N TRP A 119 -7.68 6.96 8.05
CA TRP A 119 -6.23 6.79 7.87
C TRP A 119 -5.91 5.31 7.66
N LEU A 120 -5.24 4.97 6.55
CA LEU A 120 -5.02 3.60 6.13
C LEU A 120 -3.52 3.33 5.91
N PRO A 121 -2.79 2.74 6.88
CA PRO A 121 -1.34 2.53 6.76
C PRO A 121 -1.04 1.35 5.84
N HIS A 122 0.03 1.44 5.03
CA HIS A 122 0.41 0.39 4.06
C HIS A 122 1.91 0.07 4.03
N ASP A 123 2.76 0.94 4.55
CA ASP A 123 4.21 0.74 4.59
C ASP A 123 4.73 1.08 5.98
N PHE A 124 5.57 0.19 6.49
CA PHE A 124 6.14 0.24 7.83
C PHE A 124 7.65 0.16 7.65
N SER A 125 8.32 1.29 7.84
CA SER A 125 9.77 1.42 7.67
C SER A 125 10.41 1.87 8.97
N ASP A 126 11.71 1.62 9.14
CA ASP A 126 12.44 1.98 10.37
C ASP A 126 12.29 3.47 10.73
N GLN A 127 12.20 4.34 9.72
CA GLN A 127 12.25 5.81 9.91
C GLN A 127 10.92 6.52 9.63
N TYR A 128 9.92 5.82 9.08
CA TYR A 128 8.65 6.41 8.67
C TYR A 128 7.57 5.34 8.48
N THR A 129 6.34 5.81 8.29
CA THR A 129 5.21 4.99 7.83
C THR A 129 4.49 5.68 6.70
N SER A 130 4.04 4.90 5.71
CA SER A 130 3.23 5.42 4.61
C SER A 130 1.75 5.12 4.84
N TRP A 131 0.92 6.12 4.55
CA TRP A 131 -0.51 6.13 4.84
C TRP A 131 -1.29 6.62 3.63
N LEU A 132 -2.47 6.05 3.41
CA LEU A 132 -3.50 6.71 2.64
C LEU A 132 -4.32 7.59 3.58
N ARG A 133 -4.30 8.89 3.32
CA ARG A 133 -5.19 9.87 3.93
C ARG A 133 -6.48 9.91 3.12
N CYS A 134 -7.60 9.57 3.74
CA CYS A 134 -8.90 9.51 3.09
C CYS A 134 -9.92 10.42 3.82
N PRO A 135 -9.89 11.75 3.62
CA PRO A 135 -10.99 12.62 3.99
C PRO A 135 -12.28 12.18 3.30
N ARG A 136 -13.37 12.15 4.07
CA ARG A 136 -14.72 11.88 3.59
C ARG A 136 -15.43 13.18 3.22
N ASP A 137 -16.04 13.17 2.04
CA ASP A 137 -16.86 14.25 1.49
C ASP A 137 -18.13 13.64 0.87
N GLY A 138 -19.21 13.67 1.65
CA GLY A 138 -20.49 13.02 1.38
C GLY A 138 -20.37 11.49 1.33
N ASP A 139 -20.65 10.93 0.16
CA ASP A 139 -20.55 9.48 -0.11
C ASP A 139 -19.24 9.09 -0.81
N ALA A 140 -18.23 9.97 -0.80
CA ALA A 140 -16.94 9.71 -1.42
C ALA A 140 -15.78 10.00 -0.46
N PHE A 141 -14.64 9.43 -0.78
CA PHE A 141 -13.34 9.72 -0.19
C PHE A 141 -12.43 10.36 -1.23
N GLN A 142 -11.62 11.32 -0.81
CA GLN A 142 -10.45 11.75 -1.60
C GLN A 142 -9.21 11.08 -1.02
N ILE A 143 -8.60 10.19 -1.79
CA ILE A 143 -7.48 9.37 -1.33
C ILE A 143 -6.17 10.02 -1.75
N VAL A 144 -5.30 10.27 -0.76
CA VAL A 144 -3.98 10.85 -0.94
C VAL A 144 -2.96 9.97 -0.24
N ASP A 145 -1.95 9.52 -0.98
CA ASP A 145 -0.79 8.85 -0.39
C ASP A 145 0.16 9.86 0.27
N GLY A 146 0.85 9.44 1.31
CA GLY A 146 1.89 10.23 1.96
C GLY A 146 2.54 9.49 3.10
N THR A 147 3.46 10.16 3.78
CA THR A 147 4.27 9.59 4.85
C THR A 147 4.15 10.40 6.13
N THR A 148 4.40 9.76 7.25
CA THR A 148 4.57 10.40 8.57
C THR A 148 5.93 10.00 9.13
N GLY A 149 6.53 10.84 9.97
CA GLY A 149 7.76 10.52 10.70
C GLY A 149 7.57 9.48 11.81
N LEU A 150 6.35 8.96 11.98
CA LEU A 150 6.06 7.84 12.86
C LEU A 150 6.75 6.57 12.35
N GLU A 151 7.71 6.07 13.10
CA GLU A 151 8.51 4.88 12.77
C GLU A 151 7.63 3.61 12.79
N GLY A 152 7.80 2.73 11.80
CA GLY A 152 6.95 1.55 11.57
C GLY A 152 7.00 0.49 12.67
N TYR A 153 8.02 0.51 13.52
CA TYR A 153 8.14 -0.41 14.66
C TYR A 153 7.37 0.07 15.91
N THR A 154 6.81 1.27 15.91
CA THR A 154 6.16 1.87 17.09
C THR A 154 4.71 1.44 17.30
N PHE A 155 4.12 0.76 16.32
CA PHE A 155 2.78 0.16 16.41
C PHE A 155 2.68 -1.05 15.46
N TYR A 156 1.68 -1.89 15.69
CA TYR A 156 1.48 -3.08 14.88
C TYR A 156 0.56 -2.80 13.69
N PRO A 157 0.82 -3.38 12.50
CA PRO A 157 -0.08 -3.23 11.35
C PRO A 157 -1.54 -3.60 11.64
N SER A 158 -1.80 -4.60 12.48
CA SER A 158 -3.16 -4.99 12.87
C SER A 158 -3.86 -4.05 13.87
N ASP A 159 -3.13 -3.14 14.52
CA ASP A 159 -3.66 -2.22 15.53
C ASP A 159 -3.09 -0.81 15.37
N PHE A 160 -3.52 -0.15 14.30
CA PHE A 160 -3.07 1.20 13.96
C PHE A 160 -3.99 2.32 14.47
N GLY A 161 -5.10 2.00 15.17
CA GLY A 161 -6.13 2.99 15.53
C GLY A 161 -5.60 4.12 16.43
N GLU A 162 -4.82 3.78 17.46
CA GLU A 162 -4.17 4.77 18.32
C GLU A 162 -3.10 5.57 17.57
N ALA A 163 -2.36 4.93 16.66
CA ALA A 163 -1.39 5.61 15.80
C ALA A 163 -2.06 6.64 14.88
N ALA A 164 -3.16 6.24 14.23
CA ALA A 164 -3.96 7.10 13.37
C ALA A 164 -4.48 8.36 14.09
N GLY A 165 -4.91 8.22 15.35
CA GLY A 165 -5.38 9.34 16.17
C GLY A 165 -4.29 10.35 16.57
N ARG A 166 -3.00 10.01 16.40
CA ARG A 166 -1.85 10.84 16.77
C ARG A 166 -1.13 11.47 15.59
N LEU A 167 -1.57 11.21 14.35
CA LEU A 167 -0.92 11.73 13.16
C LEU A 167 -1.05 13.25 13.08
N THR A 168 0.06 13.97 13.21
CA THR A 168 0.12 15.44 13.13
C THR A 168 1.07 15.95 12.04
N ASP A 169 1.91 15.08 11.49
CA ASP A 169 3.03 15.40 10.59
C ASP A 169 2.90 14.74 9.21
N PHE A 170 1.68 14.33 8.84
CA PHE A 170 1.42 13.71 7.53
C PHE A 170 1.86 14.63 6.39
N THR A 171 2.78 14.14 5.58
CA THR A 171 3.30 14.81 4.40
C THR A 171 2.79 14.11 3.15
N PRO A 172 1.87 14.74 2.37
CA PRO A 172 1.33 14.12 1.17
C PRO A 172 2.42 13.94 0.12
N CYS A 173 2.47 12.76 -0.50
CA CYS A 173 3.36 12.53 -1.61
C CYS A 173 2.71 12.98 -2.93
N LEU A 174 2.70 14.30 -3.15
CA LEU A 174 2.16 14.93 -4.36
C LEU A 174 2.94 14.56 -5.63
N TYR A 175 4.10 13.92 -5.46
CA TYR A 175 4.86 13.36 -6.56
C TYR A 175 4.15 12.19 -7.23
N PHE A 176 2.99 11.72 -6.78
CA PHE A 176 2.39 10.48 -7.27
C PHE A 176 1.06 10.61 -8.01
N GLY A 177 0.50 11.83 -8.08
CA GLY A 177 -0.70 12.12 -8.86
C GLY A 177 -1.65 13.03 -8.10
N GLU A 178 -2.77 13.34 -8.75
CA GLU A 178 -3.89 14.03 -8.10
C GLU A 178 -4.59 13.10 -7.10
N PRO A 179 -5.21 13.63 -6.04
CA PRO A 179 -6.06 12.86 -5.14
C PRO A 179 -7.10 12.03 -5.91
N LEU A 180 -7.21 10.74 -5.59
CA LEU A 180 -8.21 9.88 -6.21
C LEU A 180 -9.55 10.01 -5.49
N ARG A 181 -10.59 10.47 -6.18
CA ARG A 181 -11.96 10.44 -5.65
C ARG A 181 -12.58 9.05 -5.86
N VAL A 182 -12.99 8.39 -4.78
CA VAL A 182 -13.61 7.05 -4.81
C VAL A 182 -14.90 7.07 -4.01
N ALA A 183 -15.98 6.50 -4.55
CA ALA A 183 -17.21 6.32 -3.79
C ALA A 183 -16.97 5.40 -2.58
N ARG A 184 -17.58 5.70 -1.42
CA ARG A 184 -17.43 4.91 -0.19
C ARG A 184 -17.71 3.44 -0.42
N ARG A 185 -18.78 3.13 -1.15
CA ARG A 185 -19.12 1.76 -1.55
C ARG A 185 -17.99 1.10 -2.33
N GLN A 186 -17.44 1.77 -3.35
CA GLN A 186 -16.33 1.23 -4.15
C GLN A 186 -15.10 0.97 -3.30
N LEU A 187 -14.74 1.86 -2.37
CA LEU A 187 -13.60 1.66 -1.48
C LEU A 187 -13.79 0.44 -0.57
N LEU A 188 -14.99 0.24 -0.04
CA LEU A 188 -15.31 -0.95 0.77
C LEU A 188 -15.29 -2.25 -0.05
N ASP A 189 -15.78 -2.18 -1.29
CA ASP A 189 -15.75 -3.31 -2.24
C ASP A 189 -14.30 -3.66 -2.61
N ASP A 190 -13.45 -2.66 -2.84
CA ASP A 190 -12.01 -2.78 -3.15
C ASP A 190 -11.20 -3.40 -2.00
N ILE A 191 -11.47 -2.97 -0.76
CA ILE A 191 -10.88 -3.59 0.45
C ILE A 191 -11.34 -5.05 0.56
N GLY A 192 -12.63 -5.33 0.31
CA GLY A 192 -13.17 -6.69 0.28
C GLY A 192 -12.52 -7.57 -0.78
N ALA A 193 -12.32 -7.04 -1.98
CA ALA A 193 -11.66 -7.74 -3.07
C ALA A 193 -10.19 -8.05 -2.74
N SER A 194 -9.49 -7.12 -2.08
CA SER A 194 -8.12 -7.33 -1.60
C SER A 194 -8.05 -8.45 -0.54
N LEU A 195 -9.04 -8.54 0.37
CA LEU A 195 -9.14 -9.63 1.34
C LEU A 195 -9.34 -11.00 0.67
N VAL A 196 -10.22 -11.09 -0.33
CA VAL A 196 -10.44 -12.32 -1.11
C VAL A 196 -9.18 -12.70 -1.89
N HIS A 197 -8.53 -11.72 -2.51
CA HIS A 197 -7.28 -11.93 -3.24
C HIS A 197 -6.16 -12.45 -2.34
N LEU A 198 -6.01 -11.90 -1.14
CA LEU A 198 -5.05 -12.36 -0.14
C LEU A 198 -5.29 -13.83 0.27
N ALA A 199 -6.55 -14.27 0.38
CA ALA A 199 -6.88 -15.66 0.71
C ALA A 199 -6.40 -16.64 -0.38
N SER A 200 -6.45 -16.22 -1.65
CA SER A 200 -5.93 -16.99 -2.79
C SER A 200 -4.40 -17.06 -2.83
N ALA A 201 -3.70 -16.26 -2.03
CA ALA A 201 -2.24 -16.25 -2.01
C ALA A 201 -1.58 -17.36 -1.17
N ARG A 202 -2.39 -18.12 -0.42
CA ARG A 202 -1.93 -19.24 0.43
C ARG A 202 -1.84 -20.60 -0.29
N SER A 203 -2.31 -20.69 -1.53
CA SER A 203 -2.21 -21.87 -2.40
C SER A 203 -0.97 -21.81 -3.29
#